data_AF-A0A081B0H0-F1
#
_entry.id   AF-A0A081B0H0-F1
#
_cell.length_a   1.000
_cell.length_b   1.000
_cell.length_c   1.000
_cell.angle_alpha   90.00
_cell.angle_beta   90.00
_cell.angle_gamma   90.00
#
_symmetry.space_group_name_H-M   'P 1'
#
loop_
_entity.id
_entity.type
_entity.pdbx_description
1 polymer ?
#
loop_
_entity_poly.entity_id
_entity_poly.type
_entity_poly.pdbx_seq_one_letter_code
_entity_poly.pdbx_strand_id
1 'polypeptide(L)'
;MTYSLQGVLIASMVILVLSAHVAAAQQRNWPSLRFHFTLKRSSMKVHGDSDFSMYANPVLSDNNDNVLYDAFASFKDNTNLYNYTLIDGAAYASTTSFSGSSFEKSNVVCVDSESGTLPAINSIVTAINEATAISSVSGSGSDAIKCSSGHLFKVTIKSIDFALCASSSSGFTMHGTDMDIDVKFLERSFDIQMPVMDSKSQCTKVVSPTSVTSIGKLLLTGQSISKNSRNLKAAFDFSFRDKSVCTCQSTPRPCIFIHGLGVKTETSYNEDWFSYWGDAIKGHTPCCSSVKYAHLDTVNNLD
;
A
#
# COMPACT_ATOMS: atom_id res chain seq x y z
N MET A 1 31.97 68.58 56.60
CA MET A 1 32.62 67.82 55.51
C MET A 1 31.87 66.52 55.37
N THR A 2 30.84 66.54 54.52
CA THR A 2 29.99 65.40 54.17
C THR A 2 29.31 65.75 52.84
N TYR A 3 29.10 64.69 52.03
CA TYR A 3 28.21 64.56 50.88
C TYR A 3 28.68 64.91 49.45
N SER A 4 28.59 63.86 48.62
CA SER A 4 27.85 63.75 47.34
C SER A 4 28.50 64.24 46.03
N LEU A 5 28.49 63.34 45.04
CA LEU A 5 27.95 63.46 43.66
C LEU A 5 28.46 62.23 42.86
N GLN A 6 27.67 61.20 42.54
CA GLN A 6 26.72 61.05 41.42
C GLN A 6 27.26 61.39 40.02
N GLY A 7 27.12 60.43 39.08
CA GLY A 7 27.36 60.63 37.64
C GLY A 7 27.62 59.34 36.85
N VAL A 8 26.65 58.42 36.75
CA VAL A 8 25.90 58.09 35.52
C VAL A 8 26.68 57.25 34.49
N LEU A 9 26.43 55.93 34.51
CA LEU A 9 26.62 55.04 33.36
C LEU A 9 25.23 54.69 32.81
N ILE A 10 24.90 55.25 31.66
CA ILE A 10 23.67 54.95 30.91
C ILE A 10 23.92 53.65 30.15
N ALA A 11 23.39 52.53 30.64
CA ALA A 11 23.30 51.30 29.88
C ALA A 11 21.90 51.22 29.23
N SER A 12 21.86 51.42 27.92
CA SER A 12 20.65 51.33 27.10
C SER A 12 19.98 49.96 27.22
N MET A 13 18.79 49.91 27.83
CA MET A 13 17.84 48.82 27.62
C MET A 13 17.02 49.13 26.36
N VAL A 14 17.35 48.46 25.25
CA VAL A 14 16.45 48.35 24.11
C VAL A 14 15.66 47.06 24.28
N ILE A 15 14.45 47.17 24.85
CA ILE A 15 13.48 46.08 24.86
C ILE A 15 12.74 46.13 23.52
N LEU A 16 13.20 45.34 22.55
CA LEU A 16 12.42 45.03 21.35
C LEU A 16 11.54 43.82 21.63
N VAL A 17 10.33 44.06 22.16
CA VAL A 17 9.24 43.09 22.09
C VAL A 17 8.63 43.20 20.69
N LEU A 18 9.10 42.37 19.76
CA LEU A 18 8.37 42.09 18.53
C LEU A 18 7.66 40.76 18.71
N SER A 19 6.41 40.88 19.13
CA SER A 19 5.39 39.82 19.18
C SER A 19 5.05 39.35 17.76
N ALA A 20 5.90 38.56 17.13
CA ALA A 20 5.48 37.76 15.98
C ALA A 20 4.74 36.53 16.51
N HIS A 21 3.42 36.60 16.47
CA HIS A 21 2.53 35.46 16.69
C HIS A 21 2.77 34.46 15.57
N VAL A 22 3.73 33.56 15.73
CA VAL A 22 3.63 32.27 15.05
C VAL A 22 2.64 31.50 15.90
N ALA A 23 1.37 31.61 15.52
CA ALA A 23 0.35 30.68 15.95
C ALA A 23 0.96 29.29 15.87
N ALA A 24 0.95 28.58 17.00
CA ALA A 24 1.06 27.14 16.96
C ALA A 24 -0.09 26.68 16.06
N ALA A 25 0.20 26.48 14.77
CA ALA A 25 -0.56 25.57 13.95
C ALA A 25 -0.28 24.21 14.56
N GLN A 26 -1.03 23.88 15.63
CA GLN A 26 -1.12 22.54 16.15
C GLN A 26 -1.68 21.74 14.98
N GLN A 27 -0.79 21.08 14.26
CA GLN A 27 -1.05 20.46 12.98
C GLN A 27 -2.19 19.45 13.15
N ARG A 28 -3.38 19.83 12.71
CA ARG A 28 -4.57 18.98 12.53
C ARG A 28 -4.37 17.93 11.43
N ASN A 29 -3.12 17.65 11.03
CA ASN A 29 -2.86 16.93 9.80
C ASN A 29 -2.37 15.53 10.15
N TRP A 30 -3.13 14.57 9.68
CA TRP A 30 -2.68 13.20 9.60
C TRP A 30 -1.32 13.15 8.89
N PRO A 31 -0.43 12.22 9.28
CA PRO A 31 0.86 12.11 8.64
C PRO A 31 0.70 11.56 7.22
N SER A 32 1.59 12.00 6.33
CA SER A 32 1.84 11.25 5.11
C SER A 32 2.47 9.91 5.47
N LEU A 33 2.11 8.88 4.70
CA LEU A 33 2.50 7.51 4.94
C LEU A 33 3.44 7.04 3.85
N ARG A 34 4.48 6.31 4.22
CA ARG A 34 5.23 5.46 3.29
C ARG A 34 4.82 4.02 3.55
N PHE A 35 4.22 3.39 2.55
CA PHE A 35 3.93 1.96 2.54
C PHE A 35 5.07 1.25 1.82
N HIS A 36 5.81 0.42 2.52
CA HIS A 36 6.85 -0.42 1.96
C HIS A 36 6.33 -1.85 1.85
N PHE A 37 6.29 -2.37 0.63
CA PHE A 37 5.75 -3.69 0.32
C PHE A 37 6.88 -4.67 0.08
N THR A 38 6.81 -5.83 0.73
CA THR A 38 7.68 -6.98 0.49
C THR A 38 6.81 -8.15 0.04
N LEU A 39 6.81 -8.42 -1.26
CA LEU A 39 6.05 -9.48 -1.90
C LEU A 39 6.77 -10.82 -1.77
N LYS A 40 6.08 -11.84 -1.28
CA LYS A 40 6.64 -13.18 -1.04
C LYS A 40 6.48 -14.11 -2.24
N ARG A 41 5.54 -13.83 -3.14
CA ARG A 41 5.29 -14.61 -4.36
C ARG A 41 5.88 -13.92 -5.58
N SER A 42 6.58 -14.70 -6.42
CA SER A 42 7.15 -14.23 -7.68
C SER A 42 6.08 -13.74 -8.67
N SER A 43 4.89 -14.35 -8.67
CA SER A 43 3.76 -13.96 -9.53
C SER A 43 3.15 -12.61 -9.20
N MET A 44 3.47 -12.03 -8.05
CA MET A 44 2.93 -10.73 -7.61
C MET A 44 3.87 -9.57 -7.90
N LYS A 45 5.07 -9.84 -8.40
CA LYS A 45 6.08 -8.83 -8.68
C LYS A 45 5.52 -7.74 -9.59
N VAL A 46 5.78 -6.49 -9.20
CA VAL A 46 5.34 -5.32 -9.97
C VAL A 46 6.53 -4.81 -10.74
N HIS A 47 6.46 -4.81 -12.07
CA HIS A 47 7.59 -4.46 -12.94
C HIS A 47 8.88 -5.26 -12.64
N GLY A 48 8.72 -6.50 -12.14
CA GLY A 48 9.84 -7.37 -11.75
C GLY A 48 10.30 -7.19 -10.29
N ASP A 49 9.85 -6.14 -9.61
CA ASP A 49 10.20 -5.84 -8.22
C ASP A 49 9.30 -6.57 -7.23
N SER A 50 9.91 -7.23 -6.26
CA SER A 50 9.23 -7.80 -5.09
C SER A 50 9.31 -6.89 -3.87
N ASP A 51 10.07 -5.80 -3.94
CA ASP A 51 10.34 -4.91 -2.83
C ASP A 51 10.27 -3.47 -3.33
N PHE A 52 9.29 -2.71 -2.86
CA PHE A 52 9.05 -1.34 -3.35
C PHE A 52 8.35 -0.48 -2.30
N SER A 53 8.24 0.82 -2.57
CA SER A 53 7.51 1.75 -1.70
C SER A 53 6.49 2.56 -2.48
N MET A 54 5.35 2.80 -1.84
CA MET A 54 4.35 3.76 -2.26
C MET A 54 4.25 4.86 -1.20
N TYR A 55 4.01 6.09 -1.65
CA TYR A 55 3.86 7.25 -0.78
C TYR A 55 2.42 7.70 -0.82
N ALA A 56 1.90 8.15 0.32
CA ALA A 56 0.51 8.55 0.42
C ALA A 56 0.35 9.80 1.29
N ASN A 57 -0.40 10.79 0.80
CA ASN A 57 -0.73 12.01 1.52
C ASN A 57 -2.22 12.01 1.90
N PRO A 58 -2.57 12.31 3.16
CA PRO A 58 -3.96 12.38 3.57
C PRO A 58 -4.62 13.67 3.04
N VAL A 59 -5.79 13.50 2.47
CA VAL A 59 -6.76 14.53 2.09
C VAL A 59 -7.98 14.35 2.99
N LEU A 60 -8.14 15.26 3.95
CA LEU A 60 -9.21 15.21 4.94
C LEU A 60 -10.43 16.01 4.46
N SER A 61 -11.64 15.53 4.76
CA SER A 61 -12.85 16.34 4.64
C SER A 61 -12.87 17.45 5.72
N ASP A 62 -13.67 18.50 5.52
CA ASP A 62 -13.71 19.68 6.40
C ASP A 62 -13.93 19.36 7.89
N ASN A 63 -14.64 18.26 8.19
CA ASN A 63 -14.92 17.77 9.55
C ASN A 63 -13.88 16.77 10.09
N ASN A 64 -12.86 16.39 9.31
CA ASN A 64 -11.86 15.36 9.62
C ASN A 64 -12.43 13.96 9.92
N ASP A 65 -13.69 13.70 9.53
CA ASP A 65 -14.33 12.39 9.75
C ASP A 65 -14.06 11.43 8.59
N ASN A 66 -13.78 11.95 7.40
CA ASN A 66 -13.42 11.16 6.24
C ASN A 66 -11.99 11.46 5.80
N VAL A 67 -11.31 10.41 5.35
CA VAL A 67 -9.97 10.51 4.77
C VAL A 67 -9.96 9.84 3.40
N LEU A 68 -9.30 10.51 2.46
CA LEU A 68 -8.84 9.96 1.20
C LEU A 68 -7.32 10.09 1.19
N TYR A 69 -6.60 9.10 0.70
CA TYR A 69 -5.16 9.21 0.50
C TYR A 69 -4.86 9.39 -0.99
N ASP A 70 -4.24 10.51 -1.34
CA ASP A 70 -3.54 10.66 -2.61
C ASP A 70 -2.29 9.80 -2.55
N ALA A 71 -1.98 9.07 -3.62
CA ALA A 71 -0.92 8.06 -3.61
C ALA A 71 -0.01 8.16 -4.84
N PHE A 72 1.26 7.78 -4.64
CA PHE A 72 2.27 7.76 -5.69
C PHE A 72 3.17 6.53 -5.57
N ALA A 73 3.49 5.92 -6.70
CA ALA A 73 4.49 4.88 -6.83
C ALA A 73 5.27 5.08 -8.14
N SER A 74 6.55 4.72 -8.12
CA SER A 74 7.43 4.82 -9.29
C SER A 74 8.30 3.58 -9.41
N PHE A 75 8.37 3.04 -10.62
CA PHE A 75 9.12 1.84 -10.97
C PHE A 75 9.94 2.13 -12.20
N LYS A 76 11.16 1.59 -12.27
CA LYS A 76 12.07 1.84 -13.38
C LYS A 76 12.64 0.53 -13.89
N ASP A 77 12.45 0.25 -15.18
CA ASP A 77 13.17 -0.81 -15.88
C ASP A 77 14.36 -0.21 -16.66
N ASN A 78 14.99 -1.00 -17.54
CA ASN A 78 16.17 -0.57 -18.32
C ASN A 78 15.87 0.53 -19.35
N THR A 79 14.61 0.72 -19.71
CA THR A 79 14.16 1.52 -20.85
C THR A 79 13.00 2.47 -20.51
N ASN A 80 12.25 2.20 -19.45
CA ASN A 80 11.02 2.90 -19.11
C ASN A 80 10.94 3.24 -17.62
N LEU A 81 10.36 4.40 -17.34
CA LEU A 81 9.90 4.82 -16.03
C LEU A 81 8.37 4.70 -16.00
N TYR A 82 7.85 3.95 -15.04
CA TYR A 82 6.42 3.80 -14.79
C TYR A 82 6.06 4.56 -13.52
N ASN A 83 5.14 5.51 -13.62
CA ASN A 83 4.57 6.18 -12.45
C ASN A 83 3.10 5.88 -12.34
N TYR A 84 2.65 5.67 -11.11
CA TYR A 84 1.25 5.49 -10.75
C TYR A 84 0.87 6.59 -9.78
N THR A 85 -0.15 7.35 -10.11
CA THR A 85 -0.58 8.53 -9.35
C THR A 85 -2.08 8.45 -9.10
N LEU A 86 -2.48 8.63 -7.84
CA LEU A 86 -3.87 8.79 -7.43
C LEU A 86 -3.98 10.16 -6.77
N ILE A 87 -4.77 11.06 -7.36
CA ILE A 87 -5.03 12.40 -6.82
C ILE A 87 -6.53 12.67 -6.86
N ASP A 88 -7.10 13.09 -5.73
CA ASP A 88 -8.53 13.43 -5.59
C ASP A 88 -9.45 12.30 -6.10
N GLY A 89 -9.03 11.05 -5.86
CA GLY A 89 -9.76 9.84 -6.21
C GLY A 89 -9.65 9.43 -7.67
N ALA A 90 -8.99 10.22 -8.54
CA ALA A 90 -8.72 9.87 -9.94
C ALA A 90 -7.34 9.23 -10.08
N ALA A 91 -7.27 8.12 -10.81
CA ALA A 91 -6.06 7.32 -10.93
C ALA A 91 -5.46 7.39 -12.33
N TYR A 92 -4.13 7.52 -12.38
CA TYR A 92 -3.33 7.73 -13.57
C TYR A 92 -2.15 6.75 -13.57
N ALA A 93 -1.82 6.21 -14.73
CA ALA A 93 -0.56 5.55 -14.98
C ALA A 93 0.18 6.28 -16.09
N SER A 94 1.48 6.48 -15.94
CA SER A 94 2.31 7.08 -16.98
C SER A 94 3.54 6.23 -17.25
N THR A 95 3.87 6.09 -18.54
CA THR A 95 5.11 5.47 -18.98
C THR A 95 5.95 6.51 -19.72
N THR A 96 7.20 6.67 -19.28
CA THR A 96 8.19 7.54 -19.91
C THR A 96 9.35 6.68 -20.36
N SER A 97 9.47 6.48 -21.68
CA SER A 97 10.64 5.83 -22.25
C SER A 97 11.86 6.75 -22.16
N PHE A 98 13.04 6.18 -21.99
CA PHE A 98 14.29 6.93 -21.97
C PHE A 98 15.38 6.21 -22.77
N SER A 99 16.18 6.99 -23.51
CA SER A 99 17.36 6.50 -24.23
C SER A 99 18.59 7.23 -23.70
N GLY A 100 19.47 6.53 -22.99
CA GLY A 100 20.60 7.16 -22.30
C GLY A 100 20.14 8.07 -21.17
N SER A 101 20.47 9.37 -21.22
CA SER A 101 20.07 10.38 -20.23
C SER A 101 18.85 11.21 -20.63
N SER A 102 18.27 10.98 -21.81
CA SER A 102 17.14 11.75 -22.32
C SER A 102 15.82 11.01 -22.10
N PHE A 103 14.84 11.69 -21.51
CA PHE A 103 13.48 11.20 -21.35
C PHE A 103 12.64 11.61 -22.56
N GLU A 104 11.90 10.66 -23.12
CA GLU A 104 10.89 10.93 -24.14
C GLU A 104 9.63 11.53 -23.50
N LYS A 105 8.65 11.87 -24.35
CA LYS A 105 7.35 12.33 -23.88
C LYS A 105 6.62 11.21 -23.14
N SER A 106 6.17 11.50 -21.92
CA SER A 106 5.37 10.56 -21.13
C SER A 106 4.02 10.26 -21.79
N ASN A 107 3.69 8.98 -21.95
CA ASN A 107 2.34 8.53 -22.25
C ASN A 107 1.56 8.40 -20.93
N VAL A 108 0.41 9.07 -20.80
CA VAL A 108 -0.42 9.03 -19.59
C VAL A 108 -1.79 8.44 -19.94
N VAL A 109 -2.24 7.49 -19.13
CA VAL A 109 -3.54 6.83 -19.27
C VAL A 109 -4.30 6.86 -17.94
N CYS A 110 -5.62 6.88 -18.01
CA CYS A 110 -6.48 6.65 -16.86
C CYS A 110 -6.46 5.17 -16.51
N VAL A 111 -6.35 4.86 -15.21
CA VAL A 111 -6.50 3.49 -14.71
C VAL A 111 -7.74 3.40 -13.83
N ASP A 112 -8.40 2.26 -13.87
CA ASP A 112 -9.48 1.96 -12.94
C ASP A 112 -8.91 1.65 -11.54
N SER A 113 -9.79 1.64 -10.53
CA SER A 113 -9.42 1.25 -9.16
C SER A 113 -9.03 -0.23 -9.04
N GLU A 114 -9.16 -1.00 -10.12
CA GLU A 114 -9.10 -2.46 -10.13
C GLU A 114 -8.03 -3.05 -11.07
N SER A 115 -7.21 -2.21 -11.72
CA SER A 115 -6.16 -2.63 -12.66
C SER A 115 -5.17 -3.64 -12.05
N GLY A 116 -5.22 -3.86 -10.73
CA GLY A 116 -4.67 -5.04 -10.05
C GLY A 116 -3.15 -5.05 -9.96
N THR A 117 -2.48 -4.10 -10.63
CA THR A 117 -1.02 -4.02 -10.70
C THR A 117 -0.40 -3.58 -9.39
N LEU A 118 -1.08 -2.74 -8.61
CA LEU A 118 -0.57 -2.23 -7.33
C LEU A 118 -1.55 -2.46 -6.18
N PRO A 119 -1.05 -2.68 -4.95
CA PRO A 119 -1.88 -2.66 -3.75
C PRO A 119 -2.63 -1.33 -3.62
N ALA A 120 -3.95 -1.40 -3.45
CA ALA A 120 -4.80 -0.21 -3.34
C ALA A 120 -4.70 0.43 -1.94
N ILE A 121 -3.97 1.54 -1.82
CA ILE A 121 -3.74 2.25 -0.55
C ILE A 121 -5.03 2.56 0.21
N ASN A 122 -6.05 3.09 -0.47
CA ASN A 122 -7.32 3.43 0.18
C ASN A 122 -8.12 2.18 0.62
N SER A 123 -7.95 1.03 -0.03
CA SER A 123 -8.50 -0.24 0.48
C SER A 123 -7.78 -0.71 1.74
N ILE A 124 -6.46 -0.49 1.84
CA ILE A 124 -5.68 -0.78 3.06
C ILE A 124 -6.18 0.10 4.21
N VAL A 125 -6.36 1.41 3.96
CA VAL A 125 -6.89 2.37 4.94
C VAL A 125 -8.29 1.97 5.41
N THR A 126 -9.16 1.57 4.48
CA THR A 126 -10.50 1.05 4.80
C THR A 126 -10.42 -0.17 5.72
N ALA A 127 -9.55 -1.13 5.41
CA ALA A 127 -9.35 -2.31 6.23
C ALA A 127 -8.82 -1.98 7.63
N ILE A 128 -7.91 -1.00 7.75
CA ILE A 128 -7.38 -0.54 9.05
C ILE A 128 -8.48 0.11 9.90
N ASN A 129 -9.46 0.80 9.29
CA ASN A 129 -10.62 1.30 10.02
C ASN A 129 -11.46 0.18 10.66
N GLU A 130 -11.36 -1.05 10.16
CA GLU A 130 -12.05 -2.23 10.66
C GLU A 130 -11.16 -3.15 11.51
N ALA A 131 -9.95 -2.69 11.87
CA ALA A 131 -8.99 -3.49 12.63
C ALA A 131 -9.58 -3.99 13.96
N THR A 132 -9.48 -5.30 14.18
CA THR A 132 -9.91 -5.94 15.43
C THR A 132 -8.69 -6.35 16.24
N ALA A 133 -8.61 -5.98 17.52
CA ALA A 133 -7.54 -6.47 18.40
C ALA A 133 -7.54 -8.00 18.42
N ILE A 134 -6.39 -8.64 18.61
CA ILE A 134 -6.27 -10.10 18.80
C ILE A 134 -5.20 -10.41 19.86
N SER A 135 -5.30 -11.55 20.55
CA SER A 135 -4.34 -11.93 21.59
C SER A 135 -3.04 -12.52 21.04
N SER A 136 -3.14 -13.24 19.92
CA SER A 136 -2.04 -14.01 19.35
C SER A 136 -2.31 -14.34 17.90
N VAL A 137 -1.23 -14.65 17.19
CA VAL A 137 -1.31 -15.30 15.89
C VAL A 137 -0.88 -16.75 16.05
N SER A 138 -1.75 -17.71 15.73
CA SER A 138 -1.42 -19.13 15.75
C SER A 138 -0.34 -19.41 14.70
N GLY A 139 0.82 -19.90 15.13
CA GLY A 139 1.94 -20.25 14.27
C GLY A 139 2.96 -21.13 14.99
N SER A 140 3.65 -22.00 14.24
CA SER A 140 4.67 -22.91 14.78
C SER A 140 6.08 -22.29 14.71
N GLY A 141 6.79 -22.23 15.83
CA GLY A 141 8.23 -21.90 15.85
C GLY A 141 8.56 -20.44 15.47
N SER A 142 9.46 -20.25 14.51
CA SER A 142 9.94 -18.94 14.00
C SER A 142 8.87 -18.09 13.32
N ASP A 143 7.71 -18.68 13.06
CA ASP A 143 6.60 -18.06 12.33
C ASP A 143 5.61 -17.32 13.24
N ALA A 144 5.79 -17.40 14.56
CA ALA A 144 4.95 -16.72 15.52
C ALA A 144 5.21 -15.21 15.45
N ILE A 145 4.20 -14.44 15.04
CA ILE A 145 4.27 -12.98 14.98
C ILE A 145 4.19 -12.44 16.41
N LYS A 146 5.25 -11.74 16.84
CA LYS A 146 5.33 -11.09 18.15
C LYS A 146 5.52 -9.60 17.98
N CYS A 147 4.53 -8.82 18.38
CA CYS A 147 4.63 -7.36 18.38
C CYS A 147 5.30 -6.91 19.69
N SER A 148 6.49 -6.32 19.62
CA SER A 148 7.23 -5.82 20.78
C SER A 148 6.45 -4.77 21.59
N SER A 149 5.53 -4.05 20.95
CA SER A 149 4.64 -3.08 21.57
C SER A 149 3.49 -3.69 22.38
N GLY A 150 3.16 -4.97 22.12
CA GLY A 150 1.97 -5.65 22.64
C GLY A 150 0.66 -5.27 21.93
N HIS A 151 0.71 -4.43 20.89
CA HIS A 151 -0.46 -4.00 20.13
C HIS A 151 -0.57 -4.77 18.83
N LEU A 152 -1.41 -5.81 18.85
CA LEU A 152 -1.64 -6.74 17.75
C LEU A 152 -3.11 -6.70 17.31
N PHE A 153 -3.32 -6.60 15.99
CA PHE A 153 -4.65 -6.53 15.39
C PHE A 153 -4.75 -7.47 14.20
N LYS A 154 -5.95 -8.00 13.94
CA LYS A 154 -6.32 -8.59 12.66
C LYS A 154 -6.89 -7.48 11.75
N VAL A 155 -6.45 -7.47 10.50
CA VAL A 155 -6.94 -6.60 9.43
C VAL A 155 -7.23 -7.45 8.20
N THR A 156 -8.31 -7.19 7.47
CA THR A 156 -8.66 -7.95 6.26
C THR A 156 -8.78 -7.01 5.06
N ILE A 157 -7.91 -7.18 4.06
CA ILE A 157 -7.92 -6.37 2.83
C ILE A 157 -8.44 -7.25 1.69
N LYS A 158 -9.62 -6.93 1.13
CA LYS A 158 -10.24 -7.67 0.01
C LYS A 158 -10.19 -9.21 0.21
N SER A 159 -10.52 -9.68 1.42
CA SER A 159 -10.51 -11.09 1.86
C SER A 159 -9.13 -11.70 2.22
N ILE A 160 -8.05 -10.93 2.15
CA ILE A 160 -6.72 -11.36 2.59
C ILE A 160 -6.51 -10.88 4.02
N ASP A 161 -6.22 -11.81 4.92
CA ASP A 161 -6.00 -11.51 6.34
C ASP A 161 -4.54 -11.12 6.60
N PHE A 162 -4.36 -10.09 7.43
CA PHE A 162 -3.09 -9.57 7.91
C PHE A 162 -3.07 -9.50 9.43
N ALA A 163 -1.91 -9.75 10.02
CA ALA A 163 -1.61 -9.45 11.41
C ALA A 163 -0.85 -8.13 11.48
N LEU A 164 -1.46 -7.10 12.07
CA LEU A 164 -0.90 -5.76 12.20
C LEU A 164 -0.26 -5.59 13.58
N CYS A 165 1.04 -5.28 13.60
CA CYS A 165 1.80 -4.84 14.76
C CYS A 165 1.93 -3.32 14.77
N ALA A 166 1.24 -2.65 15.70
CA ALA A 166 1.30 -1.21 15.82
C ALA A 166 2.51 -0.77 16.64
N SER A 167 3.30 0.17 16.12
CA SER A 167 4.48 0.74 16.77
C SER A 167 4.27 2.23 17.00
N SER A 168 3.34 2.57 17.90
CA SER A 168 3.02 3.93 18.35
C SER A 168 3.35 5.03 17.34
N SER A 169 4.44 5.79 17.53
CA SER A 169 4.81 6.94 16.70
C SER A 169 5.74 6.63 15.53
N SER A 170 6.22 5.38 15.36
CA SER A 170 7.11 5.00 14.26
C SER A 170 6.38 4.37 13.07
N GLY A 171 5.09 4.05 13.23
CA GLY A 171 4.26 3.43 12.21
C GLY A 171 3.70 2.09 12.65
N PHE A 172 3.52 1.18 11.71
CA PHE A 172 3.04 -0.18 11.97
C PHE A 172 3.47 -1.12 10.85
N THR A 173 3.53 -2.41 11.16
CA THR A 173 3.85 -3.45 10.19
C THR A 173 2.66 -4.40 10.08
N MET A 174 2.28 -4.77 8.86
CA MET A 174 1.24 -5.75 8.57
C MET A 174 1.89 -6.98 7.95
N HIS A 175 1.72 -8.12 8.60
CA HIS A 175 2.23 -9.39 8.14
C HIS A 175 1.13 -10.19 7.46
N GLY A 176 1.38 -10.64 6.23
CA GLY A 176 0.46 -11.46 5.45
C GLY A 176 1.10 -12.75 4.96
N THR A 177 0.30 -13.65 4.40
CA THR A 177 0.80 -14.88 3.76
C THR A 177 1.59 -14.59 2.49
N ASP A 178 1.11 -13.62 1.70
CA ASP A 178 1.61 -13.36 0.35
C ASP A 178 2.50 -12.11 0.24
N MET A 179 2.36 -11.19 1.19
CA MET A 179 3.17 -9.99 1.30
C MET A 179 3.25 -9.51 2.75
N ASP A 180 4.29 -8.75 3.06
CA ASP A 180 4.36 -7.90 4.25
C ASP A 180 4.29 -6.43 3.83
N ILE A 181 3.76 -5.58 4.72
CA ILE A 181 3.63 -4.14 4.51
C ILE A 181 4.21 -3.42 5.74
N ASP A 182 5.30 -2.70 5.58
CA ASP A 182 5.84 -1.81 6.61
C ASP A 182 5.39 -0.38 6.33
N VAL A 183 4.64 0.22 7.26
CA VAL A 183 4.09 1.56 7.12
C VAL A 183 4.81 2.50 8.08
N LYS A 184 5.39 3.57 7.54
CA LYS A 184 6.04 4.64 8.32
C LYS A 184 5.32 5.95 8.19
N PHE A 185 5.24 6.69 9.29
CA PHE A 185 4.79 8.08 9.31
C PHE A 185 5.94 8.98 8.85
N LEU A 186 5.66 9.83 7.86
CA LEU A 186 6.62 10.78 7.32
C LEU A 186 6.51 12.11 8.06
N GLU A 187 7.66 12.72 8.36
CA GLU A 187 7.72 14.05 8.98
C GLU A 187 7.21 15.16 8.05
N ARG A 188 7.30 14.94 6.74
CA ARG A 188 6.87 15.86 5.69
C ARG A 188 6.04 15.13 4.66
N SER A 189 5.10 15.85 4.07
CA SER A 189 4.33 15.37 2.93
C SER A 189 5.23 15.05 1.75
N PHE A 190 4.87 14.00 1.01
CA PHE A 190 5.54 13.68 -0.25
C PHE A 190 5.01 14.58 -1.36
N ASP A 191 5.85 15.10 -2.25
CA ASP A 191 5.37 15.91 -3.37
C ASP A 191 4.77 15.02 -4.46
N ILE A 192 3.44 14.86 -4.45
CA ILE A 192 2.69 14.08 -5.45
C ILE A 192 2.22 15.06 -6.52
N GLN A 193 2.80 14.96 -7.71
CA GLN A 193 2.51 15.86 -8.82
C GLN A 193 1.46 15.26 -9.76
N MET A 194 0.53 16.11 -10.21
CA MET A 194 -0.44 15.74 -11.24
C MET A 194 0.28 15.46 -12.58
N PRO A 195 0.04 14.31 -13.23
CA PRO A 195 0.59 14.05 -14.55
C PRO A 195 0.10 15.08 -15.58
N VAL A 196 1.00 15.51 -16.46
CA VAL A 196 0.65 16.39 -17.58
C VAL A 196 -0.01 15.57 -18.68
N MET A 197 -1.26 15.90 -19.03
CA MET A 197 -2.01 15.23 -20.10
C MET A 197 -2.23 16.17 -21.29
N ASP A 198 -2.20 15.60 -22.50
CA ASP A 198 -2.42 16.35 -23.75
C ASP A 198 -3.89 16.75 -23.95
N SER A 199 -4.83 16.07 -23.29
CA SER A 199 -6.27 16.34 -23.38
C SER A 199 -6.78 17.13 -22.16
N LYS A 200 -7.80 17.96 -22.37
CA LYS A 200 -8.51 18.67 -21.28
C LYS A 200 -9.37 17.74 -20.40
N SER A 201 -9.49 16.45 -20.76
CA SER A 201 -10.30 15.49 -20.01
C SER A 201 -9.50 14.91 -18.85
N GLN A 202 -9.88 15.22 -17.62
CA GLN A 202 -9.36 14.57 -16.41
C GLN A 202 -9.89 13.14 -16.29
N CYS A 203 -9.14 12.26 -15.61
CA CYS A 203 -9.61 10.91 -15.34
C CYS A 203 -10.79 10.93 -14.37
N THR A 204 -11.73 10.00 -14.53
CA THR A 204 -12.87 9.85 -13.63
C THR A 204 -12.39 9.41 -12.24
N LYS A 205 -13.10 9.84 -11.20
CA LYS A 205 -12.85 9.39 -9.83
C LYS A 205 -13.24 7.91 -9.70
N VAL A 206 -12.31 7.10 -9.23
CA VAL A 206 -12.45 5.65 -9.03
C VAL A 206 -12.31 5.25 -7.56
N VAL A 207 -11.93 6.20 -6.69
CA VAL A 207 -11.84 6.02 -5.23
C VAL A 207 -12.62 7.13 -4.53
N SER A 208 -13.35 6.77 -3.47
CA SER A 208 -14.07 7.73 -2.61
C SER A 208 -13.44 7.81 -1.22
N PRO A 209 -13.55 8.96 -0.53
CA PRO A 209 -13.14 9.08 0.87
C PRO A 209 -13.85 8.09 1.78
N THR A 210 -13.17 7.63 2.83
CA THR A 210 -13.72 6.66 3.81
C THR A 210 -13.84 7.29 5.18
N SER A 211 -14.95 7.02 5.87
CA SER A 211 -15.14 7.44 7.27
C SER A 211 -14.16 6.72 8.18
N VAL A 212 -13.55 7.47 9.10
CA VAL A 212 -12.50 6.96 9.98
C VAL A 212 -13.08 6.54 11.33
N THR A 213 -12.74 5.33 11.78
CA THR A 213 -13.08 4.85 13.13
C THR A 213 -12.05 5.31 14.16
N SER A 214 -12.38 5.24 15.46
CA SER A 214 -11.41 5.60 16.51
C SER A 214 -10.13 4.75 16.45
N ILE A 215 -10.24 3.46 16.10
CA ILE A 215 -9.07 2.59 15.93
C ILE A 215 -8.27 2.96 14.69
N GLY A 216 -8.96 3.22 13.56
CA GLY A 216 -8.29 3.63 12.32
C GLY A 216 -7.52 4.93 12.48
N LYS A 217 -8.13 5.94 13.12
CA LYS A 217 -7.45 7.20 13.45
C LYS A 217 -6.20 6.96 14.28
N LEU A 218 -6.30 6.14 15.31
CA LEU A 218 -5.19 5.84 16.21
C LEU A 218 -4.04 5.12 15.49
N LEU A 219 -4.35 4.13 14.65
CA LEU A 219 -3.36 3.38 13.87
C LEU A 219 -2.73 4.19 12.73
N LEU A 220 -3.50 5.05 12.05
CA LEU A 220 -3.03 5.82 10.89
C LEU A 220 -2.32 7.12 11.27
N THR A 221 -2.45 7.58 12.52
CA THR A 221 -1.81 8.81 12.99
C THR A 221 -0.74 8.59 14.08
N GLY A 222 -0.56 7.34 14.51
CA GLY A 222 0.43 7.00 15.54
C GLY A 222 0.11 7.53 16.93
N GLN A 223 -1.16 7.80 17.21
CA GLN A 223 -1.58 8.21 18.54
C GLN A 223 -1.30 7.09 19.55
N SER A 224 -0.95 7.50 20.78
CA SER A 224 -0.59 6.55 21.83
C SER A 224 -1.76 5.61 22.13
N ILE A 225 -1.48 4.31 22.00
CA ILE A 225 -2.42 3.25 22.38
C ILE A 225 -2.27 3.05 23.89
N SER A 226 -3.26 3.52 24.65
CA SER A 226 -3.23 3.36 26.12
C SER A 226 -3.07 1.89 26.50
N LYS A 227 -2.04 1.59 27.30
CA LYS A 227 -1.80 0.26 27.87
C LYS A 227 -2.83 -0.17 28.92
N ASN A 228 -3.78 0.70 29.28
CA ASN A 228 -4.81 0.42 30.30
C ASN A 228 -5.95 -0.49 29.80
N SER A 229 -5.63 -1.49 28.96
CA SER A 229 -6.57 -2.50 28.48
C SER A 229 -6.43 -3.83 29.21
N ARG A 230 -6.12 -3.83 30.53
CA ARG A 230 -6.36 -5.00 31.42
C ARG A 230 -7.83 -5.45 31.48
N ASN A 231 -8.71 -4.96 30.59
CA ASN A 231 -10.12 -5.32 30.47
C ASN A 231 -10.66 -5.38 29.03
N LEU A 232 -9.83 -5.34 27.98
CA LEU A 232 -10.31 -5.77 26.65
C LEU A 232 -10.25 -7.30 26.64
N LYS A 233 -11.42 -7.94 26.69
CA LYS A 233 -11.59 -9.39 26.55
C LYS A 233 -10.68 -9.87 25.43
N ALA A 234 -9.85 -10.89 25.67
CA ALA A 234 -8.96 -11.46 24.67
C ALA A 234 -9.78 -11.76 23.42
N ALA A 235 -9.59 -10.90 22.41
CA ALA A 235 -10.16 -11.11 21.11
C ALA A 235 -9.38 -12.28 20.52
N PHE A 236 -10.13 -13.36 20.29
CA PHE A 236 -9.80 -14.64 19.67
C PHE A 236 -8.37 -14.85 19.12
N ASP A 237 -7.91 -16.09 19.22
CA ASP A 237 -6.70 -16.51 18.51
C ASP A 237 -6.93 -16.42 16.99
N PHE A 238 -5.99 -15.81 16.28
CA PHE A 238 -6.06 -15.62 14.83
C PHE A 238 -5.04 -16.53 14.15
N SER A 239 -5.48 -17.33 13.19
CA SER A 239 -4.60 -18.05 12.29
C SER A 239 -4.79 -17.53 10.87
N PHE A 240 -3.70 -17.36 10.12
CA PHE A 240 -3.82 -17.18 8.68
C PHE A 240 -4.56 -18.38 8.07
N ARG A 241 -5.63 -18.11 7.33
CA ARG A 241 -6.16 -19.08 6.38
C ARG A 241 -5.02 -19.34 5.39
N ASP A 242 -4.65 -20.60 5.17
CA ASP A 242 -3.63 -21.03 4.20
C ASP A 242 -2.14 -20.88 4.56
N LYS A 243 -1.73 -21.36 5.73
CA LYS A 243 -0.41 -22.05 5.83
C LYS A 243 -0.48 -23.54 5.46
N SER A 244 -1.68 -24.10 5.34
CA SER A 244 -1.83 -25.36 4.64
C SER A 244 -1.46 -25.13 3.18
N VAL A 245 -0.37 -25.75 2.72
CA VAL A 245 -0.23 -26.07 1.31
C VAL A 245 -1.59 -26.63 0.89
N CYS A 246 -2.30 -25.95 -0.01
CA CYS A 246 -3.55 -26.49 -0.54
C CYS A 246 -3.20 -27.87 -1.09
N THR A 247 -3.60 -28.93 -0.42
CA THR A 247 -3.34 -30.29 -0.87
C THR A 247 -4.55 -30.75 -1.67
N CYS A 248 -4.29 -31.48 -2.75
CA CYS A 248 -5.40 -32.12 -3.42
C CYS A 248 -5.96 -33.21 -2.50
N GLN A 249 -7.24 -33.10 -2.13
CA GLN A 249 -7.91 -34.13 -1.34
C GLN A 249 -8.18 -35.40 -2.16
N SER A 250 -8.10 -35.31 -3.49
CA SER A 250 -8.20 -36.44 -4.40
C SER A 250 -6.83 -36.81 -4.99
N THR A 251 -6.76 -37.98 -5.65
CA THR A 251 -5.63 -38.32 -6.52
C THR A 251 -5.43 -37.23 -7.58
N PRO A 252 -4.25 -36.59 -7.66
CA PRO A 252 -3.96 -35.60 -8.69
C PRO A 252 -4.17 -36.17 -10.10
N ARG A 253 -4.69 -35.36 -11.01
CA ARG A 253 -5.02 -35.77 -12.39
C ARG A 253 -4.27 -34.94 -13.42
N PRO A 254 -4.04 -35.43 -14.65
CA PRO A 254 -3.53 -34.58 -15.73
C PRO A 254 -4.49 -33.40 -15.95
N CYS A 255 -3.96 -32.18 -15.95
CA CYS A 255 -4.72 -30.96 -16.14
C CYS A 255 -4.38 -30.31 -17.49
N ILE A 256 -5.39 -29.72 -18.10
CA ILE A 256 -5.25 -28.91 -19.32
C ILE A 256 -5.73 -27.51 -19.01
N PHE A 257 -4.86 -26.53 -19.21
CA PHE A 257 -5.21 -25.11 -19.15
C PHE A 257 -5.56 -24.64 -20.54
N ILE A 258 -6.79 -24.20 -20.70
CA ILE A 258 -7.32 -23.73 -21.97
C ILE A 258 -7.19 -22.21 -21.96
N HIS A 259 -6.44 -21.68 -22.91
CA HIS A 259 -6.47 -20.25 -23.19
C HIS A 259 -7.17 -20.04 -24.53
N GLY A 260 -8.15 -19.16 -24.53
CA GLY A 260 -8.98 -18.89 -25.69
C GLY A 260 -9.52 -17.46 -25.69
N LEU A 261 -8.72 -16.48 -25.28
CA LEU A 261 -9.10 -15.08 -25.48
C LEU A 261 -7.98 -14.38 -26.24
N GLY A 262 -8.22 -14.09 -27.52
CA GLY A 262 -7.26 -13.37 -28.37
C GLY A 262 -6.22 -14.25 -29.06
N VAL A 263 -6.34 -15.57 -28.98
CA VAL A 263 -5.51 -16.51 -29.74
C VAL A 263 -6.10 -16.68 -31.14
N LYS A 264 -5.25 -16.45 -32.15
CA LYS A 264 -5.60 -16.50 -33.58
C LYS A 264 -5.16 -17.78 -34.27
N THR A 265 -4.49 -18.68 -33.55
CA THR A 265 -3.91 -19.89 -34.11
C THR A 265 -4.07 -21.02 -33.11
N GLU A 266 -4.83 -22.04 -33.49
CA GLU A 266 -4.99 -23.27 -32.71
C GLU A 266 -3.80 -24.21 -32.94
N THR A 267 -3.44 -24.98 -31.91
CA THR A 267 -2.48 -26.08 -32.03
C THR A 267 -3.22 -27.41 -31.98
N SER A 268 -2.84 -28.36 -32.82
CA SER A 268 -3.49 -29.67 -32.89
C SER A 268 -3.16 -30.59 -31.72
N TYR A 269 -2.29 -30.17 -30.81
CA TYR A 269 -1.88 -30.91 -29.62
C TYR A 269 -1.70 -29.99 -28.43
N ASN A 270 -1.81 -30.56 -27.23
CA ASN A 270 -1.57 -29.82 -26.00
C ASN A 270 -0.07 -29.62 -25.77
N GLU A 271 0.34 -28.39 -25.51
CA GLU A 271 1.73 -28.01 -25.32
C GLU A 271 2.15 -28.12 -23.84
N ASP A 272 3.45 -28.27 -23.60
CA ASP A 272 4.05 -28.26 -22.25
C ASP A 272 4.28 -26.84 -21.70
N TRP A 273 4.11 -25.84 -22.55
CA TRP A 273 4.42 -24.46 -22.27
C TRP A 273 3.48 -23.53 -23.04
N PHE A 274 3.09 -22.43 -22.42
CA PHE A 274 2.39 -21.37 -23.12
C PHE A 274 2.85 -20.01 -22.59
N SER A 275 3.30 -19.13 -23.49
CA SER A 275 3.96 -17.86 -23.12
C SER A 275 3.10 -16.95 -22.26
N TYR A 276 1.77 -16.97 -22.41
CA TYR A 276 0.87 -16.12 -21.62
C TYR A 276 0.88 -16.46 -20.12
N TRP A 277 0.94 -17.75 -19.77
CA TRP A 277 0.96 -18.20 -18.37
C TRP A 277 2.38 -18.51 -17.89
N GLY A 278 3.26 -18.88 -18.81
CA GLY A 278 4.65 -19.22 -18.54
C GLY A 278 4.84 -20.19 -17.38
N ASP A 279 5.77 -19.87 -16.48
CA ASP A 279 6.04 -20.66 -15.27
C ASP A 279 5.06 -20.33 -14.13
N ALA A 280 4.16 -19.36 -14.30
CA ALA A 280 3.32 -18.85 -13.21
C ALA A 280 2.29 -19.87 -12.68
N ILE A 281 1.98 -20.93 -13.43
CA ILE A 281 1.12 -22.04 -12.98
C ILE A 281 1.90 -23.09 -12.19
N LYS A 282 3.20 -23.25 -12.47
CA LYS A 282 3.99 -24.33 -11.87
C LYS A 282 4.07 -24.13 -10.36
N GLY A 283 3.70 -25.16 -9.61
CA GLY A 283 3.66 -25.12 -8.14
C GLY A 283 2.35 -24.55 -7.54
N HIS A 284 1.40 -24.11 -8.37
CA HIS A 284 0.12 -23.56 -7.93
C HIS A 284 -1.09 -24.44 -8.30
N THR A 285 -0.84 -25.65 -8.80
CA THR A 285 -1.86 -26.62 -9.21
C THR A 285 -1.75 -27.91 -8.43
N PRO A 286 -2.08 -27.92 -7.12
CA PRO A 286 -1.83 -29.06 -6.25
C PRO A 286 -2.64 -30.32 -6.63
N CYS A 287 -3.73 -30.15 -7.39
CA CYS A 287 -4.54 -31.24 -7.93
C CYS A 287 -4.10 -31.75 -9.31
N CYS A 288 -3.03 -31.19 -9.88
CA CYS A 288 -2.57 -31.56 -11.20
C CYS A 288 -1.32 -32.44 -11.12
N SER A 289 -1.39 -33.66 -11.65
CA SER A 289 -0.22 -34.55 -11.77
C SER A 289 0.70 -34.12 -12.91
N SER A 290 0.13 -33.46 -13.91
CA SER A 290 0.82 -32.82 -15.02
C SER A 290 -0.01 -31.62 -15.48
N VAL A 291 0.66 -30.65 -16.09
CA VAL A 291 0.02 -29.45 -16.65
C VAL A 291 0.36 -29.41 -18.13
N LYS A 292 -0.68 -29.29 -18.95
CA LYS A 292 -0.58 -29.06 -20.39
C LYS A 292 -1.44 -27.85 -20.77
N TYR A 293 -1.19 -27.27 -21.94
CA TYR A 293 -1.88 -26.09 -22.44
C TYR A 293 -2.56 -26.39 -23.77
N ALA A 294 -3.82 -25.98 -23.90
CA ALA A 294 -4.54 -26.03 -25.17
C ALA A 294 -4.67 -24.61 -25.73
N HIS A 295 -4.22 -24.42 -26.97
CA HIS A 295 -4.39 -23.15 -27.69
C HIS A 295 -5.62 -23.27 -28.57
N LEU A 296 -6.69 -22.57 -28.21
CA LEU A 296 -7.89 -22.53 -29.04
C LEU A 296 -7.92 -21.23 -29.83
N ASP A 297 -8.13 -21.34 -31.13
CA ASP A 297 -8.44 -20.16 -31.94
C ASP A 297 -9.85 -19.69 -31.56
N THR A 298 -9.89 -18.49 -31.04
CA THR A 298 -11.08 -17.84 -30.48
C THR A 298 -11.36 -16.50 -31.15
N VAL A 299 -10.59 -16.18 -32.19
CA VAL A 299 -10.73 -14.95 -32.97
C VAL A 299 -11.27 -15.25 -34.36
N ASN A 300 -10.81 -16.33 -35.00
CA ASN A 300 -11.22 -16.68 -36.37
C ASN A 300 -12.31 -17.76 -36.42
N ASN A 301 -12.64 -18.38 -35.29
CA ASN A 301 -13.67 -19.44 -35.18
C ASN A 301 -15.06 -18.92 -34.77
N LEU A 302 -15.36 -17.63 -34.98
CA LEU A 302 -16.72 -17.09 -34.84
C LEU A 302 -17.50 -17.34 -36.14
N ASP A 303 -17.89 -18.59 -36.35
CA ASP A 303 -18.95 -18.96 -37.31
C ASP A 303 -20.29 -19.13 -36.60
#